data_AF-A0A3C2ANM7-F1
#
_entry.id   AF-A0A3C2ANM7-F1
#
_cell.length_a   1.000
_cell.length_b   1.000
_cell.length_c   1.000
_cell.angle_alpha   90.00
_cell.angle_beta   90.00
_cell.angle_gamma   90.00
#
_symmetry.space_group_name_H-M   'P 1'
#
loop_
_entity.id
_entity.type
_entity.pdbx_description
1 polymer ?
#
loop_
_entity_poly.entity_id
_entity_poly.type
_entity_poly.pdbx_seq_one_letter_code
_entity_poly.pdbx_strand_id
1 'polypeptide(L)'
;MKYKIRIIVNPVSGSGRRKKALKMIDAHLDKDKFEFEIVRTERHKHAIELTKQAIETGCRAVVIVGGDGSINQVGATLAGTDVALGIIPAGSGNGLSRSLGISMNPKKAVENINDFNFRTIDTGLANGKAFMNMSGVGFDAAVAHAFHQQKTRGLFKYFMVGVPLLFNYKLQTYKINADGREFERKAW
;
A
#
# COMPACT_ATOMS: atom_id res chain seq x y z
N MET A 1 -18.70 -19.88 -13.35
CA MET A 1 -18.13 -20.02 -11.99
C MET A 1 -17.59 -18.66 -11.59
N LYS A 2 -17.91 -18.16 -10.39
CA LYS A 2 -17.44 -16.84 -9.93
C LYS A 2 -16.06 -16.94 -9.29
N TYR A 3 -15.24 -15.91 -9.43
CA TYR A 3 -13.99 -15.81 -8.68
C TYR A 3 -14.27 -15.24 -7.30
N LYS A 4 -13.76 -15.91 -6.26
CA LYS A 4 -13.85 -15.41 -4.88
C LYS A 4 -12.82 -14.32 -4.65
N ILE A 5 -13.24 -13.14 -4.21
CA ILE A 5 -12.34 -12.03 -3.86
C ILE A 5 -12.68 -11.45 -2.49
N ARG A 6 -11.68 -10.93 -1.78
CA ARG A 6 -11.90 -10.18 -0.52
C ARG A 6 -11.62 -8.71 -0.73
N ILE A 7 -12.56 -7.83 -0.37
CA ILE A 7 -12.35 -6.39 -0.43
C ILE A 7 -12.12 -5.87 0.99
N ILE A 8 -10.89 -5.45 1.29
CA ILE A 8 -10.51 -4.88 2.58
C ILE A 8 -10.57 -3.35 2.48
N VAL A 9 -11.20 -2.71 3.46
CA VAL A 9 -11.38 -1.24 3.50
C VAL A 9 -10.76 -0.68 4.76
N ASN A 10 -9.86 0.29 4.60
CA ASN A 10 -9.34 1.05 5.74
C ASN A 10 -10.20 2.30 6.02
N PRO A 11 -10.97 2.36 7.12
CA PRO A 11 -11.89 3.46 7.41
C PRO A 11 -11.20 4.77 7.77
N VAL A 12 -9.90 4.76 8.12
CA VAL A 12 -9.15 6.00 8.42
C VAL A 12 -8.44 6.58 7.19
N SER A 13 -8.43 5.87 6.06
CA SER A 13 -7.80 6.35 4.82
C SER A 13 -8.77 7.20 3.98
N GLY A 14 -8.33 8.42 3.64
CA GLY A 14 -8.94 9.34 2.67
C GLY A 14 -10.46 9.34 2.61
N SER A 15 -11.11 9.94 3.62
CA SER A 15 -12.57 9.92 3.82
C SER A 15 -13.41 10.11 2.55
N GLY A 16 -13.13 11.17 1.78
CA GLY A 16 -13.85 11.45 0.52
C GLY A 16 -13.56 10.43 -0.58
N ARG A 17 -12.29 10.06 -0.79
CA ARG A 17 -11.89 9.08 -1.82
C ARG A 17 -12.45 7.70 -1.55
N ARG A 18 -12.39 7.25 -0.29
CA ARG A 18 -12.96 5.98 0.16
C ARG A 18 -14.47 5.92 -0.06
N LYS A 19 -15.22 6.96 0.33
CA LYS A 19 -16.67 7.00 0.08
C LYS A 19 -16.99 6.87 -1.40
N LYS A 20 -16.26 7.57 -2.27
CA LYS A 20 -16.39 7.43 -3.73
C LYS A 20 -16.03 6.01 -4.20
N ALA A 21 -14.94 5.42 -3.70
CA ALA A 21 -14.53 4.06 -4.02
C ALA A 21 -15.64 3.04 -3.69
N LEU A 22 -16.21 3.10 -2.48
CA LEU A 22 -17.30 2.20 -2.08
C LEU A 22 -18.54 2.36 -2.97
N LYS A 23 -18.90 3.61 -3.32
CA LYS A 23 -20.01 3.86 -4.26
C LYS A 23 -19.72 3.26 -5.64
N MET A 24 -18.49 3.36 -6.13
CA MET A 24 -18.12 2.79 -7.44
C MET A 24 -18.04 1.26 -7.40
N ILE A 25 -17.60 0.67 -6.29
CA ILE A 25 -17.63 -0.79 -6.10
C ILE A 25 -19.08 -1.29 -6.19
N ASP A 26 -20.00 -0.68 -5.45
CA ASP A 26 -21.40 -1.11 -5.47
C ASP A 26 -22.06 -0.94 -6.86
N ALA A 27 -21.75 0.15 -7.54
CA ALA A 27 -22.34 0.50 -8.84
C ALA A 27 -21.72 -0.22 -10.04
N HIS A 28 -20.43 -0.60 -9.98
CA HIS A 28 -19.68 -1.02 -11.16
C HIS A 28 -18.88 -2.31 -11.01
N LEU A 29 -18.72 -2.88 -9.80
CA LEU A 29 -18.05 -4.17 -9.68
C LEU A 29 -18.91 -5.25 -10.36
N ASP A 30 -18.29 -6.10 -11.16
CA ASP A 30 -18.95 -7.18 -11.88
C ASP A 30 -19.43 -8.28 -10.91
N LYS A 31 -20.70 -8.19 -10.50
CA LYS A 31 -21.34 -9.10 -9.54
C LYS A 31 -21.57 -10.50 -10.13
N ASP A 32 -21.50 -10.66 -11.45
CA ASP A 32 -21.64 -11.96 -12.12
C ASP A 32 -20.29 -12.68 -12.25
N LYS A 33 -19.19 -11.93 -12.28
CA LYS A 33 -17.82 -12.46 -12.26
C LYS A 33 -17.31 -12.76 -10.86
N PHE A 34 -17.69 -11.97 -9.85
CA PHE A 34 -17.12 -12.07 -8.51
C PHE A 34 -18.11 -12.50 -7.44
N GLU A 35 -17.66 -13.43 -6.59
CA GLU A 35 -18.21 -13.63 -5.25
C GLU A 35 -17.31 -12.83 -4.29
N PHE A 36 -17.87 -11.85 -3.58
CA PHE A 36 -17.06 -10.93 -2.79
C PHE A 36 -17.67 -10.57 -1.45
N GLU A 37 -16.78 -10.27 -0.51
CA GLU A 37 -17.11 -9.72 0.80
C GLU A 37 -16.34 -8.42 1.03
N ILE A 38 -17.02 -7.38 1.53
CA ILE A 38 -16.39 -6.13 1.94
C ILE A 38 -16.20 -6.14 3.45
N VAL A 39 -14.94 -6.19 3.89
CA VAL A 39 -14.55 -6.15 5.31
C VAL A 39 -13.81 -4.87 5.65
N ARG A 40 -13.96 -4.40 6.90
CA ARG A 40 -13.33 -3.16 7.37
C ARG A 40 -12.25 -3.48 8.40
N THR A 41 -11.11 -2.81 8.28
CA THR A 41 -10.10 -2.88 9.34
C THR A 41 -10.57 -2.10 10.56
N GLU A 42 -10.24 -2.57 11.75
CA GLU A 42 -10.74 -1.99 13.01
C GLU A 42 -9.61 -1.42 13.86
N ARG A 43 -8.42 -1.99 13.70
CA ARG A 43 -7.21 -1.64 14.45
C ARG A 43 -5.98 -1.70 13.56
N HIS A 44 -4.88 -1.18 14.10
CA HIS A 44 -3.58 -1.29 13.45
C HIS A 44 -3.24 -2.76 13.14
N LYS A 45 -2.72 -3.03 11.94
CA LYS A 45 -2.40 -4.37 11.41
C LYS A 45 -3.57 -5.32 11.18
N HIS A 46 -4.83 -4.93 11.41
CA HIS A 46 -5.99 -5.81 11.14
C HIS A 46 -6.07 -6.24 9.67
N ALA A 47 -5.58 -5.42 8.72
CA ALA A 47 -5.53 -5.79 7.31
C ALA A 47 -4.69 -7.05 7.04
N ILE A 48 -3.63 -7.30 7.83
CA ILE A 48 -2.78 -8.49 7.69
C ILE A 48 -3.59 -9.74 8.04
N GLU A 49 -4.32 -9.72 9.15
CA GLU A 49 -5.16 -10.83 9.59
C GLU A 49 -6.25 -11.16 8.57
N LEU A 50 -6.96 -10.13 8.09
CA LEU A 50 -8.01 -10.28 7.07
C LEU A 50 -7.44 -10.83 5.74
N THR A 51 -6.20 -10.47 5.40
CA THR A 51 -5.53 -10.98 4.20
C THR A 51 -5.17 -12.45 4.35
N LYS A 52 -4.66 -12.87 5.53
CA LYS A 52 -4.38 -14.28 5.82
C LYS A 52 -5.64 -15.14 5.73
N GLN A 53 -6.74 -14.68 6.32
CA GLN A 53 -8.04 -15.35 6.20
C GLN A 53 -8.50 -15.47 4.74
N ALA A 54 -8.27 -14.44 3.92
CA ALA A 54 -8.60 -14.50 2.49
C ALA A 54 -7.77 -15.55 1.74
N ILE A 55 -6.47 -15.69 2.07
CA ILE A 55 -5.60 -16.74 1.52
C ILE A 55 -6.14 -18.12 1.91
N GLU A 56 -6.40 -18.35 3.20
CA GLU A 56 -6.89 -19.63 3.74
C GLU A 56 -8.25 -20.02 3.16
N THR A 57 -9.12 -19.05 2.88
CA THR A 57 -10.45 -19.28 2.32
C THR A 57 -10.49 -19.38 0.80
N GLY A 58 -9.33 -19.44 0.14
CA GLY A 58 -9.19 -19.67 -1.30
C GLY A 58 -9.56 -18.46 -2.17
N CYS A 59 -9.43 -17.24 -1.67
CA CYS A 59 -9.63 -16.05 -2.50
C CYS A 59 -8.61 -16.01 -3.65
N ARG A 60 -9.08 -15.71 -4.86
CA ARG A 60 -8.21 -15.51 -6.02
C ARG A 60 -7.47 -14.17 -5.97
N ALA A 61 -8.08 -13.18 -5.32
CA ALA A 61 -7.51 -11.86 -5.12
C ALA A 61 -8.00 -11.20 -3.81
N VAL A 62 -7.15 -10.35 -3.24
CA VAL A 62 -7.50 -9.43 -2.15
C VAL A 62 -7.37 -8.00 -2.66
N VAL A 63 -8.49 -7.27 -2.67
CA VAL A 63 -8.58 -5.89 -3.12
C VAL A 63 -8.52 -4.96 -1.92
N ILE A 64 -7.56 -4.03 -1.88
CA ILE A 64 -7.43 -3.05 -0.81
C ILE A 64 -7.93 -1.66 -1.25
N VAL A 65 -8.92 -1.14 -0.52
CA VAL A 65 -9.35 0.28 -0.58
C VAL A 65 -8.60 1.05 0.50
N GLY A 66 -7.50 1.69 0.14
CA GLY A 66 -6.61 2.32 1.12
C GLY A 66 -5.47 3.14 0.53
N GLY A 67 -4.60 3.65 1.41
CA GLY A 67 -3.34 4.29 1.02
C GLY A 67 -2.13 3.38 1.21
N ASP A 68 -0.94 3.94 1.02
CA ASP A 68 0.34 3.21 0.98
C ASP A 68 0.56 2.25 2.14
N GLY A 69 0.25 2.65 3.38
CA GLY A 69 0.42 1.78 4.54
C GLY A 69 -0.49 0.54 4.52
N SER A 70 -1.73 0.69 4.04
CA SER A 70 -2.65 -0.45 3.90
C SER A 70 -2.28 -1.32 2.71
N ILE A 71 -1.88 -0.71 1.60
CA ILE A 71 -1.38 -1.42 0.42
C ILE A 71 -0.14 -2.25 0.79
N ASN A 72 0.79 -1.69 1.56
CA ASN A 72 1.97 -2.41 2.00
C ASN A 72 1.62 -3.56 2.96
N GLN A 73 0.68 -3.38 3.89
CA GLN A 73 0.24 -4.46 4.78
C GLN A 73 -0.34 -5.65 4.02
N VAL A 74 -1.27 -5.39 3.08
CA VAL A 74 -1.90 -6.45 2.29
C VAL A 74 -0.87 -7.06 1.32
N GLY A 75 -0.18 -6.25 0.52
CA GLY A 75 0.79 -6.73 -0.45
C GLY A 75 1.94 -7.53 0.17
N ALA A 76 2.52 -7.06 1.27
CA ALA A 76 3.60 -7.78 1.96
C ALA A 76 3.11 -9.12 2.55
N THR A 77 1.83 -9.24 2.89
CA THR A 77 1.24 -10.50 3.37
C THR A 77 0.97 -11.48 2.23
N LEU A 78 0.66 -10.97 1.03
CA LEU A 78 0.45 -11.77 -0.18
C LEU A 78 1.75 -12.16 -0.89
N ALA A 79 2.86 -11.49 -0.58
CA ALA A 79 4.16 -11.76 -1.20
C ALA A 79 4.55 -13.23 -1.02
N GLY A 80 4.86 -13.91 -2.13
CA GLY A 80 5.15 -15.35 -2.14
C GLY A 80 3.93 -16.26 -2.18
N THR A 81 2.71 -15.73 -2.34
CA THR A 81 1.47 -16.50 -2.52
C THR A 81 0.91 -16.33 -3.93
N ASP A 82 0.02 -17.23 -4.36
CA ASP A 82 -0.69 -17.14 -5.65
C ASP A 82 -1.92 -16.19 -5.62
N VAL A 83 -2.20 -15.58 -4.46
CA VAL A 83 -3.33 -14.68 -4.27
C VAL A 83 -2.95 -13.27 -4.71
N ALA A 84 -3.68 -12.73 -5.68
CA ALA A 84 -3.33 -11.45 -6.28
C ALA A 84 -3.72 -10.24 -5.40
N LEU A 85 -2.93 -9.17 -5.50
CA LEU A 85 -3.25 -7.87 -4.91
C LEU A 85 -4.04 -7.00 -5.89
N GLY A 86 -5.27 -6.65 -5.54
CA GLY A 86 -6.03 -5.58 -6.21
C GLY A 86 -5.93 -4.27 -5.41
N ILE A 87 -5.87 -3.12 -6.09
CA ILE A 87 -5.71 -1.83 -5.41
C ILE A 87 -6.77 -0.83 -5.89
N ILE A 88 -7.53 -0.27 -4.95
CA ILE A 88 -8.37 0.91 -5.19
C ILE A 88 -7.80 2.07 -4.37
N PRO A 89 -7.08 3.02 -5.01
CA PRO A 89 -6.32 4.04 -4.31
C PRO A 89 -7.22 5.02 -3.55
N ALA A 90 -7.05 5.09 -2.23
CA ALA A 90 -7.79 6.00 -1.36
C ALA A 90 -6.88 6.85 -0.45
N GLY A 91 -5.56 6.69 -0.52
CA GLY A 91 -4.59 7.49 0.22
C GLY A 91 -4.29 8.86 -0.40
N SER A 92 -3.36 9.59 0.23
CA SER A 92 -2.83 10.86 -0.28
C SER A 92 -1.65 10.67 -1.23
N GLY A 93 -0.75 9.72 -0.96
CA GLY A 93 0.43 9.41 -1.78
C GLY A 93 0.10 8.42 -2.92
N ASN A 94 -0.24 7.18 -2.53
CA ASN A 94 -0.52 6.05 -3.43
C ASN A 94 0.66 5.76 -4.36
N GLY A 95 1.88 5.73 -3.81
CA GLY A 95 3.14 5.56 -4.53
C GLY A 95 3.14 4.30 -5.39
N LEU A 96 2.84 3.13 -4.80
CA LEU A 96 2.79 1.88 -5.54
C LEU A 96 1.77 1.93 -6.69
N SER A 97 0.57 2.46 -6.40
CA SER A 97 -0.49 2.57 -7.40
C SER A 97 -0.06 3.42 -8.59
N ARG A 98 0.67 4.52 -8.35
CA ARG A 98 1.21 5.37 -9.42
C ARG A 98 2.28 4.66 -10.23
N SER A 99 3.22 3.99 -9.57
CA SER A 99 4.29 3.23 -10.23
C SER A 99 3.73 2.10 -11.11
N LEU A 100 2.61 1.51 -10.71
CA LEU A 100 1.92 0.45 -11.47
C LEU A 100 0.94 0.99 -12.53
N GLY A 101 0.77 2.31 -12.65
CA GLY A 101 -0.19 2.90 -13.60
C GLY A 101 -1.65 2.73 -13.21
N ILE A 102 -1.95 2.37 -11.96
CA ILE A 102 -3.33 2.21 -11.46
C ILE A 102 -3.98 3.59 -11.32
N SER A 103 -5.17 3.74 -11.89
CA SER A 103 -5.88 5.03 -11.90
C SER A 103 -6.25 5.51 -10.50
N MET A 104 -6.06 6.81 -10.26
CA MET A 104 -6.57 7.48 -9.05
C MET A 104 -8.09 7.75 -9.12
N ASN A 105 -8.71 7.52 -10.28
CA ASN A 105 -10.16 7.59 -10.42
C ASN A 105 -10.76 6.27 -9.91
N PRO A 106 -11.63 6.29 -8.88
CA PRO A 106 -12.16 5.07 -8.28
C PRO A 106 -12.99 4.22 -9.25
N LYS A 107 -13.69 4.82 -10.22
CA LYS A 107 -14.44 4.06 -11.23
C LYS A 107 -13.49 3.25 -12.10
N LYS A 108 -12.45 3.91 -12.62
CA LYS A 108 -11.42 3.25 -13.45
C LYS A 108 -10.64 2.18 -12.67
N ALA A 109 -10.41 2.38 -11.38
CA ALA A 109 -9.80 1.36 -10.54
C ALA A 109 -10.70 0.13 -10.38
N VAL A 110 -12.02 0.30 -10.22
CA VAL A 110 -12.99 -0.81 -10.18
C VAL A 110 -13.08 -1.51 -11.54
N GLU A 111 -13.09 -0.76 -12.64
CA GLU A 111 -13.05 -1.32 -14.01
C GLU A 111 -11.80 -2.19 -14.21
N ASN A 112 -10.63 -1.75 -13.74
CA ASN A 112 -9.41 -2.56 -13.76
C ASN A 112 -9.55 -3.88 -12.95
N ILE A 113 -10.22 -3.85 -11.79
CA ILE A 113 -10.54 -5.08 -11.04
C ILE A 113 -11.43 -6.00 -11.87
N ASN A 114 -12.42 -5.46 -12.59
CA ASN A 114 -13.30 -6.24 -13.47
C ASN A 114 -12.57 -6.85 -14.66
N ASP A 115 -11.57 -6.15 -15.22
CA ASP A 115 -10.74 -6.70 -16.30
C ASP A 115 -10.00 -7.97 -15.84
N PHE A 116 -9.70 -8.05 -14.54
CA PHE A 116 -9.15 -9.23 -13.86
C PHE A 116 -7.86 -9.77 -14.50
N ASN A 117 -7.03 -8.85 -14.97
CA ASN A 117 -5.72 -9.14 -15.54
C ASN A 117 -4.63 -9.14 -14.47
N PHE A 118 -3.70 -10.09 -14.55
CA PHE A 118 -2.64 -10.29 -13.57
C PHE A 118 -1.28 -9.91 -14.13
N ARG A 119 -0.43 -9.38 -13.24
CA ARG A 119 0.97 -9.06 -13.51
C ARG A 119 1.78 -9.44 -12.29
N THR A 120 2.91 -10.11 -12.52
CA THR A 120 3.94 -10.32 -11.50
C THR A 120 4.74 -9.03 -11.30
N ILE A 121 5.04 -8.70 -10.05
CA ILE A 121 5.88 -7.56 -9.68
C ILE A 121 6.95 -8.03 -8.70
N ASP A 122 8.10 -7.38 -8.74
CA ASP A 122 9.13 -7.59 -7.73
C ASP A 122 8.71 -6.97 -6.39
N THR A 123 9.15 -7.61 -5.31
CA THR A 123 9.00 -7.09 -3.95
C THR A 123 10.36 -7.01 -3.28
N GLY A 124 10.56 -6.03 -2.42
CA GLY A 124 11.80 -5.91 -1.67
C GLY A 124 11.71 -6.54 -0.28
N LEU A 125 12.83 -7.00 0.26
CA LEU A 125 12.96 -7.46 1.65
C LEU A 125 13.94 -6.56 2.40
N ALA A 126 13.52 -6.04 3.55
CA ALA A 126 14.38 -5.32 4.47
C ALA A 126 14.33 -6.01 5.84
N ASN A 127 15.46 -6.56 6.30
CA ASN A 127 15.55 -7.32 7.55
C ASN A 127 14.46 -8.41 7.68
N GLY A 128 14.26 -9.18 6.61
CA GLY A 128 13.25 -10.25 6.54
C GLY A 128 11.79 -9.75 6.41
N LYS A 129 11.55 -8.45 6.27
CA LYS A 129 10.21 -7.88 6.11
C LYS A 129 9.99 -7.43 4.67
N ALA A 130 8.94 -7.94 4.03
CA ALA A 130 8.57 -7.53 2.68
C ALA A 130 8.05 -6.08 2.65
N PHE A 131 8.41 -5.36 1.59
CA PHE A 131 7.87 -4.03 1.28
C PHE A 131 7.54 -3.93 -0.21
N MET A 132 6.50 -3.14 -0.52
CA MET A 132 5.91 -3.14 -1.87
C MET A 132 6.38 -2.00 -2.76
N ASN A 133 6.92 -0.91 -2.20
CA ASN A 133 7.25 0.30 -2.99
C ASN A 133 8.63 0.85 -2.68
N MET A 134 8.91 1.17 -1.41
CA MET A 134 10.15 1.82 -1.04
C MET A 134 10.52 1.51 0.40
N SER A 135 11.82 1.30 0.62
CA SER A 135 12.47 1.27 1.92
C SER A 135 13.68 2.20 1.85
N GLY A 136 13.97 2.92 2.92
CA GLY A 136 15.10 3.83 2.97
C GLY A 136 15.72 3.89 4.36
N VAL A 137 16.92 4.43 4.40
CA VAL A 137 17.68 4.75 5.61
C VAL A 137 18.20 6.17 5.48
N GLY A 138 18.33 6.84 6.61
CA GLY A 138 18.86 8.19 6.64
C GLY A 138 17.77 9.25 6.78
N PHE A 139 17.91 10.34 6.04
CA PHE A 139 17.01 11.49 6.14
C PHE A 139 15.57 11.17 5.78
N ASP A 140 15.36 10.46 4.67
CA ASP A 140 14.03 10.06 4.20
C ASP A 140 13.30 9.20 5.25
N ALA A 141 14.02 8.27 5.87
CA ALA A 141 13.54 7.44 6.96
C ALA A 141 13.23 8.26 8.22
N ALA A 142 14.05 9.26 8.54
CA ALA A 142 13.81 10.16 9.67
C ALA A 142 12.54 11.01 9.44
N VAL A 143 12.35 11.53 8.23
CA VAL A 143 11.12 12.25 7.83
C VAL A 143 9.91 11.32 7.90
N ALA A 144 10.02 10.10 7.35
CA ALA A 144 8.94 9.12 7.40
C ALA A 144 8.57 8.74 8.84
N HIS A 145 9.57 8.56 9.72
CA HIS A 145 9.37 8.26 11.13
C HIS A 145 8.67 9.40 11.87
N ALA A 146 9.15 10.64 11.70
CA ALA A 146 8.55 11.81 12.32
C ALA A 146 7.11 12.04 11.83
N PHE A 147 6.84 11.79 10.54
CA PHE A 147 5.50 11.86 9.98
C PHE A 147 4.57 10.77 10.54
N HIS A 148 5.09 9.57 10.82
CA HIS A 148 4.31 8.48 11.41
C HIS A 148 3.80 8.80 12.82
N GLN A 149 4.53 9.63 13.58
CA GLN A 149 4.12 10.07 14.92
C GLN A 149 3.01 11.14 14.91
N GLN A 150 2.66 11.70 13.74
CA GLN A 150 1.65 12.75 13.64
C GLN A 150 0.22 12.19 13.60
N LYS A 151 -0.69 12.78 14.39
CA LYS A 151 -2.12 12.41 14.43
C LYS A 151 -2.89 12.76 13.14
N THR A 152 -2.40 13.70 12.34
CA THR A 152 -3.06 14.17 11.11
C THR A 152 -2.11 14.08 9.91
N ARG A 153 -2.65 13.76 8.73
CA ARG A 153 -1.89 13.50 7.50
C ARG A 153 -2.15 14.56 6.43
N GLY A 154 -1.15 14.90 5.63
CA GLY A 154 -1.28 15.80 4.48
C GLY A 154 0.06 16.38 4.02
N LEU A 155 0.11 16.92 2.78
CA LEU A 155 1.32 17.53 2.21
C LEU A 155 1.87 18.67 3.08
N PHE A 156 1.00 19.54 3.61
CA PHE A 156 1.42 20.68 4.42
C PHE A 156 2.16 20.26 5.71
N LYS A 157 1.69 19.21 6.39
CA LYS A 157 2.41 18.63 7.55
C LYS A 157 3.70 17.94 7.15
N TYR A 158 3.74 17.31 5.97
CA TYR A 158 4.96 16.74 5.43
C TYR A 158 6.04 17.82 5.27
N PHE A 159 5.67 19.00 4.76
CA PHE A 159 6.57 20.17 4.72
C PHE A 159 6.96 20.67 6.12
N MET A 160 6.00 20.89 7.02
CA MET A 160 6.30 21.39 8.37
C MET A 160 7.21 20.46 9.19
N VAL A 161 7.12 19.15 8.99
CA VAL A 161 7.98 18.17 9.66
C VAL A 161 9.31 18.02 8.93
N GLY A 162 9.28 18.02 7.60
CA GLY A 162 10.48 17.84 6.77
C GLY A 162 11.48 18.99 6.87
N VAL A 163 11.01 20.25 6.95
CA VAL A 163 11.90 21.44 6.96
C VAL A 163 12.78 21.51 8.22
N PRO A 164 12.27 21.37 9.47
CA PRO A 164 13.12 21.35 10.66
C PRO A 164 14.08 20.16 10.69
N LEU A 165 13.66 19.02 10.15
CA LEU A 165 14.53 17.86 9.98
C LEU A 165 15.68 18.19 9.02
N LEU A 166 15.43 18.91 7.92
CA LEU A 166 16.46 19.27 6.93
C LEU A 166 17.63 20.03 7.58
N PHE A 167 17.34 20.92 8.55
CA PHE A 167 18.36 21.71 9.22
C PHE A 167 19.05 20.98 10.39
N ASN A 168 18.37 20.01 11.00
CA ASN A 168 18.87 19.35 12.21
C ASN A 168 19.38 17.93 11.97
N TYR A 169 19.22 17.39 10.76
CA TYR A 169 19.64 16.03 10.45
C TYR A 169 21.17 15.95 10.41
N LYS A 170 21.73 15.10 11.28
CA LYS A 170 23.17 14.86 11.31
C LYS A 170 23.53 13.86 10.22
N LEU A 171 24.33 14.31 9.25
CA LEU A 171 24.93 13.49 8.22
C LEU A 171 25.55 12.21 8.81
N GLN A 172 25.16 11.07 8.26
CA GLN A 172 25.72 9.77 8.65
C GLN A 172 26.55 9.18 7.50
N THR A 173 27.58 8.43 7.86
CA THR A 173 28.36 7.63 6.90
C THR A 173 27.78 6.22 6.85
N TYR A 174 27.40 5.78 5.66
CA TYR A 174 26.85 4.46 5.40
C TYR A 174 27.90 3.60 4.69
N LYS A 175 28.08 2.37 5.18
CA LYS A 175 28.76 1.29 4.48
C LYS A 175 27.72 0.53 3.66
N ILE A 176 27.90 0.47 2.35
CA ILE A 176 26.96 -0.15 1.43
C ILE A 176 27.70 -1.27 0.71
N ASN A 177 27.18 -2.49 0.83
CA ASN A 177 27.55 -3.62 -0.01
C ASN A 177 26.39 -3.88 -0.97
N ALA A 178 26.62 -3.67 -2.26
CA ALA A 178 25.63 -3.89 -3.32
C ALA A 178 26.25 -4.72 -4.43
N ASP A 179 25.65 -5.88 -4.73
CA ASP A 179 26.10 -6.82 -5.76
C ASP A 179 27.61 -7.16 -5.65
N GLY A 180 28.08 -7.36 -4.41
CA GLY A 180 29.47 -7.68 -4.09
C GLY A 180 30.43 -6.48 -4.12
N ARG A 181 29.94 -5.26 -4.33
CA ARG A 181 30.74 -4.03 -4.31
C ARG A 181 30.53 -3.28 -3.01
N GLU A 182 31.62 -3.02 -2.32
CA GLU A 182 31.61 -2.22 -1.09
C GLU A 182 31.99 -0.78 -1.36
N PHE A 183 31.23 0.15 -0.80
CA PHE A 183 31.56 1.56 -0.82
C PHE A 183 31.00 2.28 0.40
N GLU A 184 31.71 3.33 0.80
CA GLU A 184 31.27 4.24 1.84
C GLU A 184 30.73 5.53 1.23
N ARG A 185 29.58 6.00 1.74
CA ARG A 185 29.00 7.28 1.34
C ARG A 185 28.48 8.02 2.56
N LYS A 186 28.78 9.31 2.60
CA LYS A 186 28.12 10.24 3.51
C LYS A 186 26.83 10.71 2.83
N ALA A 187 25.69 10.34 3.39
CA ALA A 187 24.38 10.68 2.83
C ALA A 187 23.69 11.73 3.71
N TRP A 188 23.05 12.69 3.02
CA TRP A 188 22.26 13.78 3.59
C TRP A 188 20.92 13.32 4.12
#